data_AF-A0AAD4AEF6-F1
#
_entry.id   AF-A0AAD4AEF6-F1
#
_cell.length_a   1.000
_cell.length_b   1.000
_cell.length_c   1.000
_cell.angle_alpha   90.00
_cell.angle_beta   90.00
_cell.angle_gamma   90.00
#
_symmetry.space_group_name_H-M   'P 1'
#
loop_
_entity.id
_entity.type
_entity.pdbx_description
1 polymer ?
#
loop_
_entity_poly.entity_id
_entity_poly.type
_entity_poly.pdbx_seq_one_letter_code
_entity_poly.pdbx_strand_id
1 'polypeptide(L)'
;MLDGSALKSVRKNAGISQTDMAKKLDCDRRTIINYEQGVCEPKASQLFRWLSACKVDLKPLAAQVRNIKESLFLLFTLGVLSPNEVSFLYIGILTVCALHGIVRSKKETTHAVLIIASLYTLEYILIDYYYEFLLWCFNSKLLIAILYYSFQVAFSVSAYYIFYSRAKRCLSPLKEATKPTVYFFEKTLSNIYVYLAIITTLHLIDFYIDEKYNYTFLSVFYTHYENLIYIGMSLVICTLTAMVTSHEKELKTVKQQL
;
A
#
# COMPACT_ATOMS: atom_id res chain seq x y z
N MET A 1 9.61 7.05 15.79
CA MET A 1 10.32 5.91 16.40
C MET A 1 10.73 6.29 17.81
N LEU A 2 10.87 5.31 18.71
CA LEU A 2 11.34 5.54 20.09
C LEU A 2 12.78 6.07 20.04
N ASP A 3 12.99 7.29 20.53
CA ASP A 3 14.32 7.93 20.55
C ASP A 3 15.21 7.29 21.65
N GLY A 4 16.55 7.34 21.48
CA GLY A 4 17.51 6.77 22.42
C GLY A 4 17.38 7.30 23.86
N SER A 5 16.99 8.56 24.04
CA SER A 5 16.67 9.19 25.31
C SER A 5 15.45 8.54 25.98
N ALA A 6 14.46 8.12 25.19
CA ALA A 6 13.29 7.39 25.66
C ALA A 6 13.67 5.96 26.08
N LEU A 7 14.52 5.27 25.32
CA LEU A 7 15.05 3.95 25.70
C LEU A 7 15.80 3.98 27.04
N LYS A 8 16.62 5.01 27.24
CA LYS A 8 17.34 5.25 28.49
C LYS A 8 16.38 5.48 29.66
N SER A 9 15.33 6.27 29.43
CA SER A 9 14.31 6.57 30.44
C SER A 9 13.52 5.32 30.83
N VAL A 10 13.08 4.52 29.84
CA VAL A 10 12.36 3.26 30.07
C VAL A 10 13.21 2.27 30.86
N ARG A 11 14.51 2.13 30.52
CA ARG A 11 15.42 1.25 31.29
C ARG A 11 15.61 1.73 32.72
N LYS A 12 15.83 3.03 32.92
CA LYS A 12 16.02 3.62 34.25
C LYS A 12 14.77 3.47 35.12
N ASN A 13 13.59 3.69 34.56
CA ASN A 13 12.31 3.54 35.26
C ASN A 13 12.04 2.08 35.67
N ALA A 14 12.57 1.12 34.90
CA ALA A 14 12.55 -0.29 35.27
C ALA A 14 13.65 -0.70 36.29
N GLY A 15 14.51 0.24 36.71
CA GLY A 15 15.58 -0.01 37.68
C GLY A 15 16.75 -0.86 37.14
N ILE A 16 16.91 -0.96 35.83
CA ILE A 16 17.90 -1.86 35.21
C ILE A 16 19.17 -1.06 34.85
N SER A 17 20.36 -1.56 35.18
CA SER A 17 21.62 -0.90 34.76
C SER A 17 21.93 -1.16 33.28
N GLN A 18 22.81 -0.37 32.65
CA GLN A 18 23.22 -0.64 31.25
C GLN A 18 23.87 -2.03 31.11
N THR A 19 24.63 -2.45 32.13
CA THR A 19 25.33 -3.74 32.15
C THR A 19 24.34 -4.89 32.29
N ASP A 20 23.30 -4.73 33.11
CA ASP A 20 22.27 -5.76 33.29
C ASP A 20 21.35 -5.84 32.06
N MET A 21 21.08 -4.71 31.41
CA MET A 21 20.34 -4.68 30.15
C MET A 21 21.12 -5.38 29.03
N ALA A 22 22.44 -5.15 28.96
CA ALA A 22 23.35 -5.82 28.03
C ALA A 22 23.30 -7.35 28.21
N LYS A 23 23.34 -7.83 29.46
CA LYS A 23 23.19 -9.27 29.78
C LYS A 23 21.82 -9.82 29.37
N LYS A 24 20.73 -9.09 29.61
CA LYS A 24 19.37 -9.52 29.23
C LYS A 24 19.15 -9.59 27.71
N LEU A 25 19.84 -8.73 26.97
CA LEU A 25 19.76 -8.65 25.50
C LEU A 25 20.81 -9.49 24.79
N ASP A 26 21.74 -10.10 25.53
CA ASP A 26 22.87 -10.86 25.00
C ASP A 26 23.70 -10.04 24.01
N CYS A 27 24.13 -8.86 24.46
CA CYS A 27 24.94 -7.95 23.66
C CYS A 27 25.94 -7.19 24.52
N ASP A 28 26.90 -6.52 23.89
CA ASP A 28 27.86 -5.69 24.59
C ASP A 28 27.22 -4.45 25.23
N ARG A 29 27.78 -4.03 26.37
CA ARG A 29 27.38 -2.78 27.04
C ARG A 29 27.53 -1.56 26.11
N ARG A 30 28.52 -1.58 25.22
CA ARG A 30 28.72 -0.51 24.23
C ARG A 30 27.53 -0.37 23.28
N THR A 31 26.91 -1.49 22.91
CA THR A 31 25.70 -1.52 22.05
C THR A 31 24.51 -0.84 22.74
N ILE A 32 24.33 -1.09 24.05
CA ILE A 32 23.30 -0.41 24.86
C ILE A 32 23.54 1.10 24.90
N ILE A 33 24.79 1.54 25.06
CA ILE A 33 25.14 2.97 25.06
C ILE A 33 24.82 3.60 23.70
N ASN A 34 25.18 2.93 22.60
CA ASN A 34 24.90 3.43 21.26
C ASN A 34 23.39 3.56 20.98
N TYR A 35 22.59 2.60 21.45
CA TYR A 35 21.13 2.67 21.38
C TYR A 35 20.56 3.85 22.17
N GLU A 36 21.05 4.08 23.39
CA GLU A 36 20.59 5.20 24.24
C GLU A 36 21.05 6.58 23.76
N GLN A 37 22.14 6.63 22.99
CA GLN A 37 22.65 7.87 22.39
C GLN A 37 22.09 8.13 20.99
N GLY A 38 21.30 7.20 20.43
CA GLY A 38 20.76 7.31 19.08
C GLY A 38 21.81 7.15 17.97
N VAL A 39 22.97 6.57 18.29
CA VAL A 39 24.06 6.30 17.33
C VAL A 39 23.69 5.16 16.38
N CYS A 40 22.94 4.17 16.90
CA CYS A 40 22.35 3.12 16.10
C CYS A 40 21.00 2.72 16.68
N GLU A 41 20.16 2.09 15.86
CA GLU A 41 18.83 1.66 16.27
C GLU A 41 18.81 0.17 16.60
N PRO A 42 18.10 -0.25 17.66
CA PRO A 42 17.91 -1.67 17.94
C PRO A 42 17.03 -2.32 16.88
N LYS A 43 17.40 -3.54 16.46
CA LYS A 43 16.51 -4.39 15.65
C LYS A 43 15.18 -4.57 16.38
N ALA A 44 14.07 -4.69 15.64
CA ALA A 44 12.74 -4.85 16.24
C ALA A 44 12.70 -5.97 17.29
N SER A 45 13.31 -7.13 17.02
CA SER A 45 13.41 -8.25 17.97
C SER A 45 14.13 -7.88 19.27
N GLN A 46 15.21 -7.10 19.21
CA GLN A 46 15.92 -6.62 20.40
C GLN A 46 15.14 -5.51 21.11
N LEU A 47 14.45 -4.64 20.39
CA LEU A 47 13.56 -3.64 20.98
C LEU A 47 12.42 -4.30 21.77
N PHE A 48 11.80 -5.35 21.21
CA PHE A 48 10.79 -6.14 21.93
C PHE A 48 11.35 -6.82 23.19
N ARG A 49 12.56 -7.40 23.11
CA ARG A 49 13.24 -7.97 24.28
C ARG A 49 13.57 -6.91 25.33
N TRP A 50 13.97 -5.70 24.91
CA TRP A 50 14.24 -4.58 25.81
C TRP A 50 12.97 -4.16 26.55
N LEU A 51 11.87 -3.95 25.83
CA LEU A 51 10.58 -3.58 26.41
C LEU A 51 10.03 -4.67 27.34
N SER A 52 10.18 -5.94 26.96
CA SER A 52 9.85 -7.10 27.80
C SER A 52 10.69 -7.13 29.08
N ALA A 53 12.01 -6.91 28.97
CA ALA A 53 12.92 -6.84 30.12
C ALA A 53 12.55 -5.71 31.09
N CYS A 54 12.00 -4.61 30.57
CA CYS A 54 11.48 -3.47 31.33
C CYS A 54 10.04 -3.66 31.85
N LYS A 55 9.42 -4.83 31.65
CA LYS A 55 8.03 -5.13 32.04
C LYS A 55 7.00 -4.13 31.49
N VAL A 56 7.28 -3.54 30.33
CA VAL A 56 6.29 -2.71 29.63
C VAL A 56 5.17 -3.63 29.14
N ASP A 57 3.92 -3.24 29.30
CA ASP A 57 2.80 -4.04 28.81
C ASP A 57 2.84 -4.14 27.28
N LEU A 58 3.22 -5.32 26.78
CA LEU A 58 3.33 -5.61 25.36
C LEU A 58 1.99 -6.03 24.74
N LYS A 59 0.93 -6.29 25.54
CA LYS A 59 -0.39 -6.67 25.03
C LYS A 59 -0.96 -5.67 24.01
N PRO A 60 -0.96 -4.34 24.26
CA PRO A 60 -1.44 -3.39 23.27
C PRO A 60 -0.62 -3.39 21.97
N LEU A 61 0.70 -3.61 22.07
CA LEU A 61 1.59 -3.67 20.91
C LEU A 61 1.39 -4.97 20.12
N ALA A 62 1.24 -6.11 20.80
CA ALA A 62 0.95 -7.40 20.19
C ALA A 62 -0.43 -7.41 19.51
N ALA A 63 -1.43 -6.75 20.10
CA ALA A 63 -2.74 -6.57 19.49
C ALA A 63 -2.65 -5.72 18.20
N GLN A 64 -1.85 -4.66 18.19
CA GLN A 64 -1.61 -3.87 16.97
C GLN A 64 -0.90 -4.69 15.89
N VAL A 65 0.13 -5.47 16.25
CA VAL A 65 0.83 -6.35 15.30
C VAL A 65 -0.09 -7.45 14.76
N ARG A 66 -0.97 -8.02 15.60
CA ARG A 66 -1.94 -9.03 15.17
C ARG A 66 -2.95 -8.45 14.17
N ASN A 67 -3.51 -7.27 14.46
CA ASN A 67 -4.44 -6.61 13.56
C ASN A 67 -3.78 -6.23 12.20
N ILE A 68 -2.50 -5.86 12.21
CA ILE A 68 -1.72 -5.62 10.99
C ILE A 68 -1.52 -6.92 10.21
N LYS A 69 -1.21 -8.03 10.89
CA LYS A 69 -1.05 -9.35 10.27
C LYS A 69 -2.35 -9.86 9.65
N GLU A 70 -3.48 -9.68 10.32
CA GLU A 70 -4.80 -10.05 9.79
C GLU A 70 -5.19 -9.18 8.57
N SER A 71 -4.83 -7.90 8.58
CA SER A 71 -5.02 -7.01 7.41
C SER A 71 -4.12 -7.39 6.23
N LEU A 72 -2.87 -7.80 6.50
CA LEU A 72 -1.94 -8.36 5.50
C LEU A 72 -2.39 -9.74 5.00
N PHE A 73 -3.05 -10.53 5.83
CA PHE A 73 -3.56 -11.85 5.45
C PHE A 73 -4.67 -11.74 4.39
N LEU A 74 -5.58 -10.76 4.51
CA LEU A 74 -6.58 -10.45 3.46
C LEU A 74 -5.92 -10.06 2.12
N LEU A 75 -4.76 -9.41 2.19
CA LEU A 75 -3.92 -9.03 1.06
C LEU A 75 -3.29 -10.26 0.36
N PHE A 76 -2.91 -11.27 1.14
CA PHE A 76 -2.34 -12.52 0.64
C PHE A 76 -3.39 -13.51 0.13
N THR A 77 -4.62 -13.48 0.64
CA THR A 77 -5.70 -14.37 0.16
C THR A 77 -6.13 -14.07 -1.27
N LEU A 78 -5.84 -12.88 -1.80
CA LEU A 78 -6.11 -12.53 -3.20
C LEU A 78 -5.29 -13.36 -4.19
N GLY A 79 -4.08 -13.81 -3.82
CA GLY A 79 -3.22 -14.62 -4.70
C GLY A 79 -3.63 -16.09 -4.84
N VAL A 80 -4.65 -16.54 -4.10
CA VAL A 80 -5.21 -17.90 -4.18
C VAL A 80 -6.53 -17.93 -4.95
N LEU A 81 -7.16 -16.77 -5.14
CA LEU A 81 -8.43 -16.63 -5.83
C LEU A 81 -8.22 -16.53 -7.34
N SER A 82 -9.21 -16.99 -8.09
CA SER A 82 -9.20 -16.81 -9.55
C SER A 82 -9.32 -15.33 -9.93
N PRO A 83 -8.81 -14.90 -11.11
CA PRO A 83 -8.87 -13.50 -11.53
C PRO A 83 -10.28 -12.90 -11.52
N ASN A 84 -11.29 -13.70 -11.84
CA ASN A 84 -12.69 -13.28 -11.82
C ASN A 84 -13.19 -13.03 -10.38
N GLU A 85 -12.89 -13.93 -9.45
CA GLU A 85 -13.26 -13.79 -8.04
C GLU A 85 -12.61 -12.56 -7.41
N VAL A 86 -11.33 -12.32 -7.70
CA VAL A 86 -10.60 -11.12 -7.25
C VAL A 86 -11.27 -9.86 -7.79
N SER A 87 -11.65 -9.85 -9.06
CA SER A 87 -12.29 -8.71 -9.72
C SER A 87 -13.65 -8.38 -9.09
N PHE A 88 -14.49 -9.40 -8.83
CA PHE A 88 -15.77 -9.24 -8.14
C PHE A 88 -15.60 -8.72 -6.71
N LEU A 89 -14.63 -9.26 -5.96
CA LEU A 89 -14.35 -8.82 -4.60
C LEU A 89 -13.84 -7.37 -4.57
N TYR A 90 -12.97 -7.00 -5.52
CA TYR A 90 -12.45 -5.65 -5.65
C TYR A 90 -13.58 -4.63 -5.91
N ILE A 91 -14.45 -4.87 -6.88
CA ILE A 91 -15.61 -4.01 -7.15
C ILE A 91 -16.59 -4.00 -5.97
N GLY A 92 -16.80 -5.14 -5.32
CA GLY A 92 -17.64 -5.23 -4.13
C GLY A 92 -17.16 -4.31 -3.01
N ILE A 93 -15.85 -4.33 -2.71
CA ILE A 93 -15.24 -3.46 -1.70
C ILE A 93 -15.36 -1.98 -2.11
N LEU A 94 -15.06 -1.64 -3.37
CA LEU A 94 -15.23 -0.27 -3.87
C LEU A 94 -16.68 0.21 -3.72
N THR A 95 -17.66 -0.64 -3.99
CA THR A 95 -19.08 -0.32 -3.85
C THR A 95 -19.44 -0.02 -2.39
N VAL A 96 -18.95 -0.83 -1.44
CA VAL A 96 -19.14 -0.58 0.00
C VAL A 96 -18.49 0.74 0.42
N CYS A 97 -17.27 1.03 -0.05
CA CYS A 97 -16.60 2.32 0.21
C CYS A 97 -17.38 3.51 -0.38
N ALA A 98 -17.95 3.37 -1.57
CA ALA A 98 -18.77 4.40 -2.20
C ALA A 98 -20.06 4.66 -1.42
N LEU A 99 -20.80 3.60 -1.07
CA LEU A 99 -22.02 3.69 -0.26
C LEU A 99 -21.74 4.35 1.09
N HIS A 100 -20.65 3.95 1.77
CA HIS A 100 -20.23 4.57 3.01
C HIS A 100 -19.94 6.07 2.84
N GLY A 101 -19.24 6.45 1.76
CA GLY A 101 -18.98 7.85 1.41
C GLY A 101 -20.25 8.67 1.17
N ILE A 102 -21.24 8.09 0.47
CA ILE A 102 -22.54 8.72 0.19
C ILE A 102 -23.34 8.91 1.48
N VAL A 103 -23.49 7.87 2.29
CA VAL A 103 -24.24 7.92 3.57
C VAL A 103 -23.66 8.97 4.51
N ARG A 104 -22.33 9.17 4.50
CA ARG A 104 -21.64 10.18 5.31
C ARG A 104 -21.49 11.54 4.61
N SER A 105 -22.05 11.72 3.42
CA SER A 105 -22.00 12.96 2.61
C SER A 105 -20.57 13.46 2.35
N LYS A 106 -19.60 12.57 2.12
CA LYS A 106 -18.20 12.90 1.85
C LYS A 106 -17.90 12.88 0.36
N LYS A 107 -17.91 14.06 -0.27
CA LYS A 107 -17.80 14.20 -1.73
C LYS A 107 -16.43 13.72 -2.25
N GLU A 108 -15.37 13.94 -1.50
CA GLU A 108 -13.98 13.73 -1.89
C GLU A 108 -13.65 12.24 -1.99
N THR A 109 -13.92 11.48 -0.92
CA THR A 109 -13.79 10.02 -0.89
C THR A 109 -14.73 9.37 -1.89
N THR A 110 -16.00 9.81 -1.96
CA THR A 110 -16.97 9.26 -2.92
C THR A 110 -16.51 9.48 -4.35
N HIS A 111 -16.04 10.68 -4.71
CA HIS A 111 -15.52 10.96 -6.05
C HIS A 111 -14.25 10.14 -6.35
N ALA A 112 -13.36 9.94 -5.38
CA ALA A 112 -12.16 9.12 -5.60
C ALA A 112 -12.55 7.67 -5.90
N VAL A 113 -13.43 7.08 -5.07
CA VAL A 113 -13.91 5.71 -5.27
C VAL A 113 -14.65 5.54 -6.59
N LEU A 114 -15.54 6.47 -6.96
CA LEU A 114 -16.27 6.41 -8.23
C LEU A 114 -15.33 6.48 -9.44
N ILE A 115 -14.29 7.32 -9.40
CA ILE A 115 -13.29 7.35 -10.47
C ILE A 115 -12.53 6.03 -10.53
N ILE A 116 -12.09 5.47 -9.40
CA ILE A 116 -11.36 4.19 -9.39
C ILE A 116 -12.23 3.08 -9.97
N ALA A 117 -13.47 2.96 -9.51
CA ALA A 117 -14.42 1.96 -10.00
C ALA A 117 -14.70 2.13 -11.50
N SER A 118 -14.83 3.37 -11.97
CA SER A 118 -15.07 3.66 -13.39
C SER A 118 -13.86 3.31 -14.24
N LEU A 119 -12.66 3.70 -13.81
CA LEU A 119 -11.42 3.37 -14.51
C LEU A 119 -11.22 1.85 -14.59
N TYR A 120 -11.38 1.15 -13.47
CA TYR A 120 -11.22 -0.30 -13.44
C TYR A 120 -12.23 -1.03 -14.34
N THR A 121 -13.51 -0.66 -14.26
CA THR A 121 -14.55 -1.26 -15.11
C THR A 121 -14.31 -0.96 -16.58
N LEU A 122 -13.91 0.27 -16.90
CA LEU A 122 -13.58 0.67 -18.27
C LEU A 122 -12.38 -0.12 -18.80
N GLU A 123 -11.31 -0.27 -18.01
CA GLU A 123 -10.15 -1.06 -18.39
C GLU A 123 -10.53 -2.52 -18.65
N TYR A 124 -11.27 -3.14 -17.72
CA TYR A 124 -11.70 -4.53 -17.83
C TYR A 124 -12.52 -4.80 -19.09
N ILE A 125 -13.42 -3.88 -19.45
CA ILE A 125 -14.22 -4.02 -20.68
C ILE A 125 -13.35 -3.77 -21.93
N LEU A 126 -12.58 -2.67 -21.95
CA LEU A 126 -11.81 -2.29 -23.12
C LEU A 126 -10.72 -3.32 -23.46
N ILE A 127 -10.09 -3.93 -22.46
CA ILE A 127 -8.98 -4.84 -22.68
C ILE A 127 -9.41 -6.14 -23.35
N ASP A 128 -10.60 -6.64 -23.01
CA ASP A 128 -11.18 -7.84 -23.62
C ASP A 128 -11.49 -7.60 -25.11
N TYR A 129 -12.19 -6.50 -25.41
CA TYR A 129 -12.45 -6.08 -26.80
C TYR A 129 -11.15 -5.81 -27.57
N TYR A 130 -10.16 -5.20 -26.93
CA TYR A 130 -8.88 -4.88 -27.56
C TYR A 130 -8.09 -6.16 -27.88
N TYR A 131 -8.11 -7.15 -27.00
CA TYR A 131 -7.44 -8.42 -27.21
C TYR A 131 -8.01 -9.18 -28.43
N GLU A 132 -9.34 -9.31 -28.50
CA GLU A 132 -10.03 -9.91 -29.65
C GLU A 132 -9.72 -9.15 -30.96
N PHE A 133 -9.70 -7.82 -30.90
CA PHE A 133 -9.31 -6.99 -32.03
C PHE A 133 -7.86 -7.23 -32.48
N LEU A 134 -6.93 -7.40 -31.54
CA LEU A 134 -5.52 -7.70 -31.85
C LEU A 134 -5.35 -9.09 -32.48
N LEU A 135 -6.06 -10.10 -31.97
CA LEU A 135 -6.08 -11.45 -32.55
C LEU A 135 -6.61 -11.44 -33.98
N TRP A 136 -7.60 -10.60 -34.27
CA TRP A 136 -8.13 -10.45 -35.63
C TRP A 136 -7.15 -9.75 -36.58
N CYS A 137 -6.38 -8.77 -36.09
CA CYS A 137 -5.45 -7.99 -36.92
C CYS A 137 -4.09 -8.66 -37.14
N PHE A 138 -3.61 -9.45 -36.17
CA PHE A 138 -2.23 -9.91 -36.13
C PHE A 138 -2.12 -11.40 -35.80
N ASN A 139 -1.18 -12.08 -36.44
CA ASN A 139 -0.88 -13.51 -36.19
C ASN A 139 0.35 -13.73 -35.30
N SER A 140 1.12 -12.69 -34.99
CA SER A 140 2.34 -12.79 -34.19
C SER A 140 2.04 -12.59 -32.70
N LYS A 141 2.28 -13.64 -31.90
CA LYS A 141 2.10 -13.61 -30.44
C LYS A 141 2.87 -12.47 -29.78
N LEU A 142 4.12 -12.25 -30.21
CA LEU A 142 4.97 -11.18 -29.69
C LEU A 142 4.37 -9.80 -29.94
N LEU A 143 3.87 -9.56 -31.16
CA LEU A 143 3.28 -8.27 -31.52
C LEU A 143 1.98 -8.00 -30.74
N ILE A 144 1.14 -9.03 -30.60
CA ILE A 144 -0.09 -8.96 -29.81
C ILE A 144 0.24 -8.58 -28.35
N ALA A 145 1.19 -9.27 -27.73
CA ALA A 145 1.60 -8.99 -26.35
C ALA A 145 2.15 -7.57 -26.18
N ILE A 146 3.02 -7.11 -27.09
CA ILE A 146 3.56 -5.75 -27.04
C ILE A 146 2.44 -4.71 -27.06
N LEU A 147 1.49 -4.84 -27.99
CA LEU A 147 0.38 -3.89 -28.11
C LEU A 147 -0.55 -3.97 -26.90
N TYR A 148 -0.89 -5.17 -26.45
CA TYR A 148 -1.75 -5.42 -25.29
C TYR A 148 -1.19 -4.78 -24.01
N TYR A 149 0.06 -5.06 -23.66
CA TYR A 149 0.67 -4.51 -22.45
C TYR A 149 0.98 -3.02 -22.58
N SER A 150 1.28 -2.53 -23.80
CA SER A 150 1.41 -1.08 -24.04
C SER A 150 0.11 -0.34 -23.79
N PHE A 151 -1.03 -0.92 -24.16
CA PHE A 151 -2.35 -0.37 -23.86
C PHE A 151 -2.60 -0.29 -22.34
N GLN A 152 -2.29 -1.35 -21.59
CA GLN A 152 -2.40 -1.34 -20.12
C GLN A 152 -1.48 -0.29 -19.46
N VAL A 153 -0.24 -0.15 -19.95
CA VAL A 153 0.67 0.89 -19.46
C VAL A 153 0.10 2.28 -19.73
N ALA A 154 -0.42 2.53 -20.93
CA ALA A 154 -1.06 3.80 -21.27
C ALA A 154 -2.25 4.10 -20.35
N PHE A 155 -3.09 3.09 -20.06
CA PHE A 155 -4.23 3.23 -19.16
C PHE A 155 -3.79 3.59 -17.73
N SER A 156 -2.79 2.89 -17.20
CA SER A 156 -2.20 3.19 -15.88
C SER A 156 -1.60 4.60 -15.81
N VAL A 157 -0.92 5.04 -16.88
CA VAL A 157 -0.37 6.40 -16.97
C VAL A 157 -1.49 7.45 -17.03
N SER A 158 -2.57 7.22 -17.78
CA SER A 158 -3.75 8.09 -17.78
C SER A 158 -4.38 8.21 -16.39
N ALA A 159 -4.52 7.10 -15.68
CA ALA A 159 -5.01 7.10 -14.29
C ALA A 159 -4.09 7.88 -13.35
N TYR A 160 -2.77 7.75 -13.48
CA TYR A 160 -1.80 8.57 -12.76
C TYR A 160 -2.06 10.06 -12.97
N TYR A 161 -2.22 10.52 -14.22
CA TYR A 161 -2.45 11.93 -14.52
C TYR A 161 -3.77 12.44 -13.93
N ILE A 162 -4.83 11.61 -13.88
CA ILE A 162 -6.10 11.96 -13.25
C ILE A 162 -5.90 12.23 -11.75
N PHE A 163 -5.28 11.30 -11.02
CA PHE A 163 -5.07 11.43 -9.57
C PHE A 163 -4.01 12.49 -9.23
N TYR A 164 -2.96 12.63 -10.04
CA TYR A 164 -1.98 13.69 -9.88
C TYR A 164 -2.62 15.09 -10.04
N SER A 165 -3.47 15.25 -11.06
CA SER A 165 -4.20 16.50 -11.28
C SER A 165 -5.15 16.82 -10.13
N ARG A 166 -5.83 15.80 -9.59
CA ARG A 166 -6.69 15.94 -8.39
C ARG A 166 -5.88 16.34 -7.15
N ALA A 167 -4.76 15.66 -6.87
CA ALA A 167 -3.87 16.00 -5.77
C ALA A 167 -3.40 17.46 -5.87
N LYS A 168 -2.98 17.90 -7.07
CA LYS A 168 -2.55 19.29 -7.29
C LYS A 168 -3.66 20.31 -7.06
N ARG A 169 -4.92 20.02 -7.45
CA ARG A 169 -6.08 20.88 -7.16
C ARG A 169 -6.37 20.99 -5.66
N CYS A 170 -6.06 19.96 -4.87
CA CYS A 170 -6.16 20.03 -3.41
C CYS A 170 -5.17 21.04 -2.83
N LEU A 171 -3.98 21.22 -3.41
CA LEU A 171 -2.95 22.14 -2.91
C LEU A 171 -3.23 23.64 -3.17
N SER A 172 -4.32 23.99 -3.86
CA SER A 172 -4.66 25.40 -4.16
C SER A 172 -4.84 26.25 -2.87
N PRO A 173 -4.26 27.47 -2.82
CA PRO A 173 -4.18 28.32 -1.62
C PRO A 173 -5.54 28.84 -1.11
N LEU A 174 -6.65 28.63 -1.81
CA LEU A 174 -7.97 29.15 -1.43
C LEU A 174 -8.71 28.37 -0.33
N LYS A 175 -8.13 27.30 0.23
CA LYS A 175 -8.81 26.46 1.25
C LYS A 175 -7.80 26.02 2.33
N GLU A 176 -7.58 26.90 3.29
CA GLU A 176 -6.43 26.86 4.21
C GLU A 176 -6.54 25.97 5.46
N ALA A 177 -7.66 25.31 5.77
CA ALA A 177 -7.80 24.70 7.10
C ALA A 177 -8.01 23.17 7.18
N THR A 178 -8.21 22.44 6.07
CA THR A 178 -8.74 21.04 6.12
C THR A 178 -8.07 20.02 5.18
N LYS A 179 -6.95 20.34 4.54
CA LYS A 179 -6.52 19.62 3.32
C LYS A 179 -5.25 18.74 3.30
N PRO A 180 -4.36 18.68 4.30
CA PRO A 180 -3.10 17.93 4.15
C PRO A 180 -3.33 16.41 4.04
N THR A 181 -4.36 15.88 4.72
CA THR A 181 -4.72 14.45 4.71
C THR A 181 -5.26 14.01 3.34
N VAL A 182 -6.18 14.77 2.73
CA VAL A 182 -6.74 14.46 1.40
C VAL A 182 -5.65 14.49 0.32
N TYR A 183 -4.75 15.48 0.37
CA TYR A 183 -3.61 15.54 -0.55
C TYR A 183 -2.73 14.29 -0.45
N PHE A 184 -2.42 13.85 0.77
CA PHE A 184 -1.62 12.65 1.01
C PHE A 184 -2.24 11.39 0.40
N PHE A 185 -3.56 11.20 0.54
CA PHE A 185 -4.26 10.05 -0.04
C PHE A 185 -4.31 10.09 -1.57
N GLU A 186 -4.65 11.24 -2.16
CA GLU A 186 -4.69 11.40 -3.62
C GLU A 186 -3.30 11.23 -4.24
N LYS A 187 -2.23 11.70 -3.56
CA LYS A 187 -0.84 11.48 -3.98
C LYS A 187 -0.46 10.00 -3.89
N THR A 188 -0.84 9.32 -2.80
CA THR A 188 -0.63 7.88 -2.65
C THR A 188 -1.32 7.09 -3.76
N LEU A 189 -2.58 7.41 -4.08
CA LEU A 189 -3.31 6.80 -5.21
C LEU A 189 -2.56 7.01 -6.53
N SER A 190 -2.08 8.22 -6.81
CA SER A 190 -1.30 8.48 -8.02
C SER A 190 -0.03 7.60 -8.09
N ASN A 191 0.69 7.44 -6.98
CA ASN A 191 1.90 6.62 -6.94
C ASN A 191 1.60 5.13 -7.13
N ILE A 192 0.42 4.64 -6.71
CA ILE A 192 0.01 3.25 -6.95
C ILE A 192 -0.16 2.98 -8.46
N TYR A 193 -0.71 3.93 -9.22
CA TYR A 193 -0.81 3.77 -10.68
C TYR A 193 0.56 3.85 -11.39
N VAL A 194 1.52 4.58 -10.83
CA VAL A 194 2.92 4.51 -11.30
C VAL A 194 3.50 3.12 -11.04
N TYR A 195 3.26 2.54 -9.87
CA TYR A 195 3.65 1.17 -9.57
C TYR A 195 3.04 0.18 -10.57
N LEU A 196 1.74 0.26 -10.86
CA LEU A 196 1.09 -0.62 -11.84
C LEU A 196 1.70 -0.48 -13.24
N ALA A 197 1.97 0.76 -13.69
CA ALA A 197 2.64 1.00 -14.97
C ALA A 197 4.06 0.38 -15.03
N ILE A 198 4.83 0.49 -13.94
CA ILE A 198 6.17 -0.11 -13.84
C ILE A 198 6.08 -1.63 -13.89
N ILE A 199 5.19 -2.26 -13.12
CA ILE A 199 5.03 -3.72 -13.10
C ILE A 199 4.64 -4.24 -14.47
N THR A 200 3.67 -3.62 -15.14
CA THR A 200 3.26 -4.03 -16.50
C THR A 200 4.37 -3.82 -17.52
N THR A 201 5.16 -2.75 -17.40
CA THR A 201 6.33 -2.53 -18.27
C THR A 201 7.41 -3.60 -18.05
N LEU A 202 7.71 -3.94 -16.80
CA LEU A 202 8.68 -4.99 -16.47
C LEU A 202 8.22 -6.35 -16.99
N HIS A 203 6.93 -6.67 -16.85
CA HIS A 203 6.34 -7.88 -17.40
C HIS A 203 6.45 -7.94 -18.93
N LEU A 204 6.19 -6.83 -19.63
CA LEU A 204 6.36 -6.76 -21.08
C LEU A 204 7.82 -6.98 -21.51
N ILE A 205 8.78 -6.38 -20.79
CA ILE A 205 10.22 -6.56 -21.06
C ILE A 205 10.61 -8.02 -20.85
N ASP A 206 10.16 -8.63 -19.75
CA ASP A 206 10.42 -10.03 -19.42
C ASP A 206 9.84 -10.96 -20.50
N PHE A 207 8.58 -10.77 -20.89
CA PHE A 207 7.94 -11.51 -21.98
C PHE A 207 8.70 -11.39 -23.30
N TYR A 208 9.14 -10.19 -23.66
CA TYR A 208 9.92 -9.97 -24.88
C TYR A 208 11.28 -10.69 -24.85
N ILE A 209 11.96 -10.68 -23.70
CA ILE A 209 13.25 -11.36 -23.54
C ILE A 209 13.07 -12.87 -23.63
N ASP A 210 12.05 -13.41 -22.97
CA ASP A 210 11.76 -14.85 -22.97
C ASP A 210 11.44 -15.34 -24.39
N GLU A 211 10.49 -14.70 -25.08
CA GLU A 211 10.06 -15.11 -26.42
C GLU A 211 11.19 -14.97 -27.47
N LYS A 212 12.07 -13.97 -27.33
CA LYS A 212 13.13 -13.70 -28.33
C LYS A 212 14.45 -14.43 -28.05
N TYR A 213 14.82 -14.62 -26.80
CA TYR A 213 16.13 -15.14 -26.40
C TYR A 213 16.07 -16.44 -25.58
N ASN A 214 14.87 -16.96 -25.27
CA ASN A 214 14.66 -18.13 -24.40
C ASN A 214 15.40 -18.01 -23.05
N TYR A 215 15.44 -16.81 -22.48
CA TYR A 215 16.22 -16.50 -21.29
C TYR A 215 15.32 -16.26 -20.08
N THR A 216 15.23 -17.25 -19.19
CA THR A 216 14.25 -17.30 -18.08
C THR A 216 14.67 -16.56 -16.80
N PHE A 217 15.79 -15.84 -16.81
CA PHE A 217 16.37 -15.21 -15.61
C PHE A 217 15.46 -14.15 -14.94
N LEU A 218 14.60 -13.47 -15.72
CA LEU A 218 13.65 -12.46 -15.21
C LEU A 218 12.24 -13.00 -14.93
N SER A 219 12.02 -14.32 -15.10
CA SER A 219 10.71 -15.01 -15.02
C SER A 219 9.89 -14.77 -13.74
N VAL A 220 10.45 -14.11 -12.74
CA VAL A 220 9.72 -13.61 -11.56
C VAL A 220 8.55 -12.72 -11.98
N PHE A 221 8.75 -11.80 -12.94
CA PHE A 221 7.69 -10.88 -13.36
C PHE A 221 6.66 -11.58 -14.25
N TYR A 222 7.08 -12.53 -15.07
CA TYR A 222 6.15 -13.38 -15.82
C TYR A 222 5.31 -14.28 -14.91
N THR A 223 5.95 -14.99 -13.98
CA THR A 223 5.31 -16.00 -13.11
C THR A 223 4.43 -15.38 -12.03
N HIS A 224 4.75 -14.17 -11.56
CA HIS A 224 4.05 -13.52 -10.46
C HIS A 224 3.33 -12.23 -10.86
N TYR A 225 3.13 -11.98 -12.16
CA TYR A 225 2.47 -10.78 -12.65
C TYR A 225 1.12 -10.51 -11.97
N GLU A 226 0.24 -11.51 -11.94
CA GLU A 226 -1.10 -11.39 -11.35
C GLU A 226 -1.03 -11.01 -9.87
N ASN A 227 -0.16 -11.68 -9.11
CA ASN A 227 0.06 -11.37 -7.71
C ASN A 227 0.56 -9.94 -7.48
N LEU A 228 1.42 -9.43 -8.35
CA LEU A 228 1.92 -8.05 -8.29
C LEU A 228 0.80 -7.04 -8.60
N ILE A 229 -0.08 -7.35 -9.55
CA ILE A 229 -1.28 -6.55 -9.81
C ILE A 229 -2.23 -6.56 -8.61
N TYR A 230 -2.43 -7.71 -7.96
CA TYR A 230 -3.28 -7.83 -6.77
C TYR A 230 -2.73 -7.06 -5.57
N ILE A 231 -1.41 -6.96 -5.43
CA ILE A 231 -0.78 -6.06 -4.46
C ILE A 231 -1.16 -4.60 -4.76
N GLY A 232 -1.14 -4.18 -6.02
CA GLY A 232 -1.60 -2.86 -6.44
C GLY A 232 -3.06 -2.58 -6.06
N MET A 233 -3.98 -3.51 -6.40
CA MET A 233 -5.40 -3.42 -6.03
C MET A 233 -5.60 -3.31 -4.51
N SER A 234 -4.85 -4.11 -3.77
CA SER A 234 -4.90 -4.09 -2.31
C SER A 234 -4.43 -2.77 -1.72
N LEU A 235 -3.35 -2.19 -2.27
CA LEU A 235 -2.86 -0.88 -1.84
C LEU A 235 -3.92 0.21 -2.09
N VAL A 236 -4.70 0.11 -3.17
CA VAL A 236 -5.84 1.01 -3.41
C VAL A 236 -6.89 0.85 -2.31
N ILE A 237 -7.32 -0.38 -2.00
CA ILE A 237 -8.28 -0.66 -0.92
C ILE A 237 -7.78 -0.15 0.43
N CYS A 238 -6.52 -0.40 0.78
CA CYS A 238 -5.92 0.07 2.01
C CYS A 238 -5.91 1.60 2.08
N THR A 239 -5.58 2.28 0.97
CA THR A 239 -5.57 3.74 0.89
C THR A 239 -6.98 4.32 1.07
N LEU A 240 -7.99 3.71 0.44
CA LEU A 240 -9.39 4.12 0.60
C LEU A 240 -9.91 3.89 2.02
N THR A 241 -9.59 2.74 2.61
CA THR A 241 -9.96 2.41 3.99
C THR A 241 -9.28 3.36 4.98
N ALA A 242 -8.01 3.70 4.76
CA ALA A 242 -7.28 4.69 5.55
C ALA A 242 -7.92 6.08 5.43
N MET A 243 -8.36 6.47 4.22
CA MET A 243 -9.08 7.73 3.99
C MET A 243 -10.43 7.78 4.73
N VAL A 244 -11.17 6.66 4.76
CA VAL A 244 -12.43 6.55 5.51
C VAL A 244 -12.19 6.64 7.01
N THR A 245 -11.21 5.89 7.54
CA THR A 245 -10.94 5.80 8.98
C THR A 245 -10.27 7.05 9.55
N SER A 246 -9.39 7.73 8.81
CA SER A 246 -8.81 9.02 9.23
C SER A 246 -9.91 10.04 9.46
N HIS A 247 -10.95 10.00 8.62
CA HIS A 247 -12.06 10.92 8.71
C HIS A 247 -12.98 10.64 9.90
N GLU A 248 -13.21 9.38 10.25
CA GLU A 248 -13.96 9.04 11.48
C GLU A 248 -13.28 9.57 12.75
N LYS A 249 -11.94 9.55 12.77
CA LYS A 249 -11.17 10.11 13.89
C LYS A 249 -11.35 11.61 14.00
N GLU A 250 -11.26 12.35 12.88
CA GLU A 250 -11.52 13.80 12.84
C GLU A 250 -12.93 14.14 13.37
N LEU A 251 -13.96 13.39 12.96
CA LEU A 251 -15.34 13.57 13.42
C LEU A 251 -15.53 13.35 14.93
N LYS A 252 -14.85 12.35 15.50
CA LYS A 252 -14.92 12.07 16.95
C LYS A 252 -14.27 13.17 17.77
N THR A 253 -13.14 13.71 17.31
CA THR A 253 -12.44 14.80 17.99
C THR A 253 -13.27 16.08 18.02
N VAL A 254 -13.94 16.44 16.92
CA VAL A 254 -14.82 17.62 16.85
C VAL A 254 -16.02 17.50 17.78
N LYS A 255 -16.64 16.31 17.87
CA LYS A 255 -17.77 16.07 18.78
C LYS A 255 -17.41 16.07 20.27
N GLN A 256 -16.13 15.90 20.62
CA GLN A 256 -15.64 15.98 22.00
C GLN A 256 -15.28 17.41 22.42
N GLN A 257 -15.24 18.35 21.46
CA GLN A 257 -14.92 19.77 21.69
C GLN A 257 -16.18 20.67 21.69
N LEU A 258 -17.35 20.10 21.40
CA LEU A 258 -18.69 20.72 21.44
C LEU A 258 -19.46 20.16 22.64
#